data_AF-A0A7C3Z6T8-F1
#
_entry.id   AF-A0A7C3Z6T8-F1
#
_cell.length_a   1.000
_cell.length_b   1.000
_cell.length_c   1.000
_cell.angle_alpha   90.00
_cell.angle_beta   90.00
_cell.angle_gamma   90.00
#
_symmetry.space_group_name_H-M   'P 1'
#
loop_
_entity.id
_entity.type
_entity.pdbx_description
1 polymer ?
#
loop_
_entity_poly.entity_id
_entity_poly.type
_entity_poly.pdbx_seq_one_letter_code
_entity_poly.pdbx_strand_id
1 'polypeptide(L)'
;MNGVRKNVFLQIAALIACSILVWPIQALPMPTGGNVVAGNASISLPDSATMQINQLTQKAIINWQGFSIDTNELVKFIQPGTSAVILNRVIGGDPSLIYGQLQANGQVFVINNAGILVGQGARIDVGSFLATTLNISDSDFLAGNYNFAQDPEKLASYIVNKGTITVS
;
A
#
# COMPACT_ATOMS: atom_id res chain seq x y z
N MET A 1 5.46 -67.97 -43.47
CA MET A 1 4.29 -67.17 -43.04
C MET A 1 3.67 -67.87 -41.83
N ASN A 2 3.31 -67.10 -40.79
CA ASN A 2 2.85 -67.52 -39.45
C ASN A 2 4.00 -68.04 -38.56
N GLY A 3 4.44 -67.41 -37.46
CA GLY A 3 3.81 -66.46 -36.55
C GLY A 3 3.40 -67.18 -35.26
N VAL A 4 3.88 -66.68 -34.10
CA VAL A 4 3.22 -66.63 -32.76
C VAL A 4 3.92 -67.36 -31.57
N ARG A 5 4.47 -66.50 -30.67
CA ARG A 5 4.55 -66.51 -29.16
C ARG A 5 5.57 -67.45 -28.46
N LYS A 6 6.26 -67.04 -27.36
CA LYS A 6 5.74 -66.45 -26.10
C LYS A 6 6.79 -65.65 -25.27
N ASN A 7 6.34 -64.48 -24.81
CA ASN A 7 6.50 -63.77 -23.52
C ASN A 7 7.58 -64.17 -22.50
N VAL A 8 8.38 -63.19 -22.04
CA VAL A 8 8.71 -63.00 -20.61
C VAL A 8 8.78 -61.50 -20.29
N PHE A 9 8.20 -61.14 -19.14
CA PHE A 9 8.04 -59.83 -18.54
C PHE A 9 9.36 -59.23 -18.05
N LEU A 10 9.51 -57.90 -18.14
CA LEU A 10 9.94 -57.08 -17.00
C LEU A 10 9.56 -55.61 -17.26
N GLN A 11 8.60 -55.10 -16.50
CA GLN A 11 8.30 -53.68 -16.38
C GLN A 11 9.41 -53.01 -15.56
N ILE A 12 10.01 -51.94 -16.07
CA ILE A 12 10.62 -50.91 -15.22
C ILE A 12 10.14 -49.56 -15.75
N ALA A 13 9.04 -49.10 -15.15
CA ALA A 13 8.64 -47.70 -15.20
C ALA A 13 9.57 -46.92 -14.26
N ALA A 14 10.42 -46.05 -14.82
CA ALA A 14 11.16 -45.06 -14.04
C ALA A 14 10.48 -43.70 -14.24
N LEU A 15 9.49 -43.42 -13.38
CA LEU A 15 8.93 -42.08 -13.17
C LEU A 15 10.03 -41.18 -12.59
N ILE A 16 10.62 -40.31 -13.40
CA ILE A 16 11.39 -39.17 -12.89
C ILE A 16 10.38 -38.07 -12.57
N ALA A 17 9.85 -38.10 -11.34
CA ALA A 17 9.13 -36.98 -10.76
C ALA A 17 10.16 -35.93 -10.29
N CYS A 18 10.48 -34.97 -11.15
CA CYS A 18 11.18 -33.75 -10.74
C CYS A 18 10.14 -32.68 -10.42
N SER A 19 9.50 -32.80 -9.25
CA SER A 19 8.55 -31.82 -8.73
C SER A 19 9.33 -30.77 -7.94
N ILE A 20 9.79 -29.72 -8.62
CA ILE A 20 10.19 -28.48 -7.94
C ILE A 20 9.47 -27.32 -8.61
N LEU A 21 8.22 -27.10 -8.18
CA LEU A 21 7.57 -25.81 -8.35
C LEU A 21 7.52 -25.16 -6.96
N VAL A 22 8.58 -24.48 -6.58
CA VAL A 22 8.54 -23.58 -5.41
C VAL A 22 7.73 -22.37 -5.84
N TRP A 23 6.53 -22.19 -5.29
CA TRP A 23 5.74 -20.96 -5.45
C TRP A 23 5.50 -20.32 -4.08
N PRO A 24 6.41 -19.51 -3.53
CA PRO A 24 6.08 -18.62 -2.44
C PRO A 24 6.14 -17.19 -3.00
N ILE A 25 5.07 -16.76 -3.68
CA ILE A 25 4.90 -15.33 -3.99
C ILE A 25 3.53 -14.93 -3.47
N GLN A 26 3.49 -14.54 -2.20
CA GLN A 26 2.50 -13.57 -1.72
C GLN A 26 3.17 -12.67 -0.69
N ALA A 27 3.76 -11.58 -1.16
CA ALA A 27 4.05 -10.41 -0.32
C ALA A 27 3.43 -9.20 -1.01
N LEU A 28 2.15 -8.96 -0.74
CA LEU A 28 1.53 -7.64 -0.88
C LEU A 28 0.50 -7.58 0.23
N PRO A 29 0.66 -6.67 1.19
CA PRO A 29 0.21 -5.31 0.90
C PRO A 29 0.86 -4.20 1.73
N MET A 30 2.13 -3.96 1.48
CA MET A 30 2.73 -2.65 1.71
C MET A 30 2.30 -1.65 0.62
N PRO A 31 2.31 -0.31 0.82
CA PRO A 31 2.03 0.61 -0.27
C PRO A 31 2.92 0.36 -1.51
N THR A 32 2.37 0.48 -2.71
CA THR A 32 3.04 0.11 -3.96
C THR A 32 3.12 1.25 -4.97
N GLY A 33 4.17 1.23 -5.79
CA GLY A 33 4.34 2.19 -6.89
C GLY A 33 4.53 3.64 -6.44
N GLY A 34 5.11 3.86 -5.25
CA GLY A 34 5.33 5.19 -4.71
C GLY A 34 6.24 6.04 -5.61
N ASN A 35 5.73 7.20 -6.03
CA ASN A 35 6.43 8.18 -6.84
C ASN A 35 6.32 9.56 -6.19
N VAL A 36 7.45 10.14 -5.80
CA VAL A 36 7.49 11.48 -5.19
C VAL A 36 7.37 12.52 -6.30
N VAL A 37 6.26 13.27 -6.30
CA VAL A 37 5.94 14.24 -7.37
C VAL A 37 6.12 15.70 -6.92
N ALA A 38 6.22 15.96 -5.62
CA ALA A 38 6.55 17.27 -5.08
C ALA A 38 7.24 17.17 -3.71
N GLY A 39 8.06 18.17 -3.38
CA GLY A 39 8.89 18.18 -2.18
C GLY A 39 10.07 17.22 -2.28
N ASN A 40 10.69 16.94 -1.14
CA ASN A 40 11.75 15.96 -0.99
C ASN A 40 11.32 14.93 0.06
N ALA A 41 11.19 13.68 -0.38
CA ALA A 41 10.99 12.51 0.45
C ALA A 41 11.69 11.30 -0.19
N SER A 42 12.06 10.32 0.62
CA SER A 42 12.55 9.02 0.17
C SER A 42 11.72 7.90 0.78
N ILE A 43 11.58 6.81 0.04
CA ILE A 43 10.86 5.61 0.46
C ILE A 43 11.90 4.49 0.59
N SER A 44 11.93 3.82 1.73
CA SER A 44 12.82 2.68 1.98
C SER A 44 12.09 1.56 2.71
N LEU A 45 12.62 0.34 2.54
CA LEU A 45 12.15 -0.88 3.17
C LEU A 45 13.27 -1.41 4.08
N PRO A 46 13.42 -0.89 5.32
CA PRO A 46 14.46 -1.37 6.24
C PRO A 46 14.32 -2.87 6.56
N ASP A 47 13.11 -3.41 6.49
CA ASP A 47 12.81 -4.83 6.63
C ASP A 47 11.56 -5.18 5.80
N SER A 48 11.12 -6.45 5.86
CA SER A 48 10.01 -6.95 5.06
C SER A 48 8.62 -6.52 5.54
N ALA A 49 8.50 -5.94 6.73
CA ALA A 49 7.23 -5.54 7.34
C ALA A 49 7.11 -4.02 7.51
N THR A 50 8.20 -3.28 7.32
CA THR A 50 8.25 -1.83 7.55
C THR A 50 8.56 -1.08 6.26
N MET A 51 7.67 -0.18 5.87
CA MET A 51 7.96 0.91 4.96
C MET A 51 8.31 2.16 5.76
N GLN A 52 9.48 2.75 5.50
CA GLN A 52 9.86 4.02 6.06
C GLN A 52 9.86 5.10 4.97
N ILE A 53 9.21 6.22 5.25
CA ILE A 53 9.14 7.39 4.39
C ILE A 53 9.83 8.54 5.11
N ASN A 54 11.01 8.93 4.63
CA ASN A 54 11.76 10.05 5.20
C ASN A 54 11.51 11.30 4.37
N GLN A 55 10.74 12.23 4.92
CA GLN A 55 10.41 13.52 4.32
C GLN A 55 11.37 14.59 4.84
N LEU A 56 11.98 15.35 3.92
CA LEU A 56 12.97 16.40 4.24
C LEU A 56 12.44 17.84 4.07
N THR A 57 11.25 17.99 3.48
CA THR A 57 10.62 19.30 3.20
C THR A 57 9.32 19.46 3.98
N GLN A 58 8.86 20.70 4.21
CA GLN A 58 7.61 20.94 4.95
C GLN A 58 6.35 20.35 4.29
N LYS A 59 6.35 20.26 2.96
CA LYS A 59 5.28 19.64 2.18
C LYS A 59 5.87 18.68 1.17
N ALA A 60 5.30 17.49 1.07
CA ALA A 60 5.64 16.53 0.02
C ALA A 60 4.37 15.86 -0.51
N ILE A 61 4.41 15.42 -1.76
CA ILE A 61 3.34 14.65 -2.40
C ILE A 61 3.95 13.36 -2.94
N ILE A 62 3.33 12.24 -2.60
CA ILE A 62 3.64 10.93 -3.15
C ILE A 62 2.39 10.37 -3.82
N ASN A 63 2.50 10.07 -5.10
CA ASN A 63 1.49 9.29 -5.82
C ASN A 63 1.78 7.80 -5.62
N TRP A 64 0.74 7.01 -5.38
CA TRP A 64 0.81 5.58 -5.13
C TRP A 64 -0.08 4.80 -6.08
N GLN A 65 0.39 3.65 -6.57
CA GLN A 65 -0.47 2.71 -7.30
C GLN A 65 -1.46 2.02 -6.35
N GLY A 66 -1.04 1.74 -5.12
CA GLY A 66 -1.91 1.27 -4.05
C GLY A 66 -1.36 1.71 -2.69
N PHE A 67 -2.24 2.03 -1.76
CA PHE A 67 -1.87 2.39 -0.39
C PHE A 67 -2.72 1.57 0.58
N SER A 68 -2.25 0.36 0.87
CA SER A 68 -2.79 -0.55 1.87
C SER A 68 -1.67 -0.90 2.85
N ILE A 69 -2.04 -1.36 4.04
CA ILE A 69 -1.12 -1.76 5.12
C ILE A 69 -1.72 -2.98 5.79
N ASP A 70 -1.09 -4.14 5.69
CA ASP A 70 -1.62 -5.35 6.34
C ASP A 70 -1.39 -5.38 7.85
N THR A 71 -2.11 -6.26 8.54
CA THR A 71 -2.11 -6.41 10.01
C THR A 71 -0.72 -6.44 10.65
N ASN A 72 0.28 -7.00 9.98
CA ASN A 72 1.64 -7.15 10.51
C ASN A 72 2.63 -6.11 9.97
N GLU A 73 2.15 -5.12 9.22
CA GLU A 73 2.98 -4.13 8.56
C GLU A 73 2.91 -2.76 9.25
N LEU A 74 3.97 -1.98 9.02
CA LEU A 74 4.12 -0.61 9.50
C LEU A 74 4.50 0.30 8.33
N VAL A 75 3.75 1.39 8.15
CA VAL A 75 4.17 2.54 7.36
C VAL A 75 4.54 3.67 8.31
N LYS A 76 5.81 4.04 8.32
CA LYS A 76 6.36 5.06 9.22
C LYS A 76 6.84 6.28 8.45
N PHE A 77 6.23 7.43 8.71
CA PHE A 77 6.65 8.72 8.21
C PHE A 77 7.57 9.42 9.23
N ILE A 78 8.78 9.76 8.80
CA ILE A 78 9.72 10.61 9.53
C ILE A 78 9.76 11.94 8.80
N GLN A 79 9.20 12.97 9.42
CA GLN A 79 9.01 14.30 8.83
C GLN A 79 9.86 15.36 9.57
N PRO A 80 10.15 16.52 8.97
CA PRO A 80 11.05 17.52 9.57
C PRO A 80 10.54 18.14 10.88
N GLY A 81 9.25 18.01 11.17
CA GLY A 81 8.62 18.50 12.39
C GLY A 81 7.12 18.20 12.41
N THR A 82 6.46 18.50 13.51
CA THR A 82 5.04 18.21 13.73
C THR A 82 4.10 18.99 12.79
N SER A 83 4.55 20.13 12.26
CA SER A 83 3.80 20.92 11.29
C SER A 83 3.94 20.44 9.85
N ALA A 84 4.87 19.52 9.56
CA ALA A 84 5.09 19.03 8.21
C ALA A 84 3.95 18.12 7.77
N VAL A 85 3.59 18.22 6.50
CA VAL A 85 2.47 17.48 5.91
C VAL A 85 2.93 16.72 4.69
N ILE A 86 2.47 15.48 4.57
CA ILE A 86 2.63 14.68 3.37
C ILE A 86 1.29 14.28 2.81
N LEU A 87 1.13 14.46 1.50
CA LEU A 87 -0.02 13.97 0.75
C LEU A 87 0.33 12.64 0.10
N ASN A 88 -0.36 11.58 0.51
CA ASN A 88 -0.36 10.28 -0.16
C ASN A 88 -1.59 10.20 -1.04
N ARG A 89 -1.41 10.26 -2.35
CA ARG A 89 -2.51 10.17 -3.32
C ARG A 89 -2.48 8.81 -4.01
N VAL A 90 -3.52 8.01 -3.85
CA VAL A 90 -3.69 6.78 -4.63
C VAL A 90 -4.22 7.15 -6.01
N ILE A 91 -3.46 6.80 -7.04
CA ILE A 91 -3.82 6.97 -8.46
C ILE A 91 -4.26 5.67 -9.12
N GLY A 92 -4.15 4.55 -8.41
CA GLY A 92 -4.71 3.26 -8.83
C GLY A 92 -6.22 3.17 -8.67
N GLY A 93 -6.75 1.96 -8.88
CA GLY A 93 -8.19 1.68 -8.85
C GLY A 93 -8.70 1.06 -7.55
N ASP A 94 -7.82 0.53 -6.71
CA ASP A 94 -8.20 -0.24 -5.53
C ASP A 94 -8.38 0.63 -4.28
N PRO A 95 -9.32 0.29 -3.37
CA PRO A 95 -9.47 1.00 -2.11
C PRO A 95 -8.25 0.81 -1.20
N SER A 96 -8.04 1.77 -0.31
CA SER A 96 -7.01 1.69 0.72
C SER A 96 -7.51 0.84 1.88
N LEU A 97 -6.85 -0.29 2.13
CA LEU A 97 -7.16 -1.19 3.24
C LEU A 97 -6.04 -1.10 4.28
N ILE A 98 -6.32 -0.47 5.41
CA ILE A 98 -5.37 -0.25 6.49
C ILE A 98 -5.77 -1.17 7.65
N TYR A 99 -5.11 -2.31 7.77
CA TYR A 99 -5.24 -3.25 8.89
C TYR A 99 -4.05 -3.19 9.86
N GLY A 100 -2.89 -2.71 9.40
CA GLY A 100 -1.68 -2.57 10.19
C GLY A 100 -1.51 -1.21 10.88
N GLN A 101 -0.25 -0.77 10.92
CA GLN A 101 0.16 0.43 11.64
C GLN A 101 0.57 1.55 10.70
N LEU A 102 0.11 2.77 10.98
CA LEU A 102 0.58 3.99 10.35
C LEU A 102 1.09 4.93 11.44
N GLN A 103 2.37 5.28 11.38
CA GLN A 103 3.00 6.16 12.36
C GLN A 103 3.59 7.40 11.68
N ALA A 104 3.41 8.57 12.28
CA ALA A 104 4.05 9.80 11.82
C ALA A 104 4.29 10.77 12.98
N ASN A 105 5.39 11.52 12.93
CA ASN A 105 5.59 12.64 13.85
C ASN A 105 4.91 13.95 13.38
N GLY A 106 4.44 14.01 12.13
CA GLY A 106 3.73 15.16 11.57
C GLY A 106 2.35 14.78 11.03
N GLN A 107 1.92 15.47 9.98
CA GLN A 107 0.60 15.34 9.39
C GLN A 107 0.63 14.42 8.16
N VAL A 108 -0.33 13.50 8.09
CA VAL A 108 -0.46 12.56 6.97
C VAL A 108 -1.83 12.68 6.36
N PHE A 109 -1.86 13.03 5.07
CA PHE A 109 -3.08 13.04 4.27
C PHE A 109 -3.08 11.79 3.37
N VAL A 110 -4.21 11.09 3.31
CA VAL A 110 -4.44 9.94 2.42
C VAL A 110 -5.66 10.24 1.58
N ILE A 111 -5.46 10.28 0.26
CA ILE A 111 -6.51 10.45 -0.74
C ILE A 111 -6.65 9.17 -1.52
N ASN A 112 -7.86 8.61 -1.56
CA ASN A 112 -8.19 7.51 -2.45
C ASN A 112 -9.68 7.57 -2.85
N ASN A 113 -9.94 7.92 -4.12
CA ASN A 113 -11.31 7.99 -4.64
C ASN A 113 -12.05 6.64 -4.63
N ALA A 114 -11.33 5.51 -4.62
CA ALA A 114 -11.93 4.18 -4.55
C ALA A 114 -12.45 3.82 -3.15
N GLY A 115 -12.04 4.57 -2.11
CA GLY A 115 -12.47 4.35 -0.73
C GLY A 115 -11.31 4.07 0.23
N ILE A 116 -11.57 4.23 1.52
CA ILE A 116 -10.58 4.04 2.59
C ILE A 116 -11.24 3.26 3.74
N LEU A 117 -10.65 2.13 4.11
CA LEU A 117 -11.00 1.36 5.30
C LEU A 117 -9.83 1.36 6.27
N VAL A 118 -10.05 1.88 7.47
CA VAL A 118 -9.21 1.59 8.64
C VAL A 118 -9.86 0.42 9.36
N GLY A 119 -9.28 -0.77 9.21
CA GLY A 119 -9.83 -2.04 9.68
C GLY A 119 -9.77 -2.22 11.19
N GLN A 120 -10.42 -3.28 11.68
CA GLN A 120 -10.33 -3.64 13.10
C GLN A 120 -8.90 -4.03 13.46
N GLY A 121 -8.39 -3.49 14.56
CA GLY A 121 -7.01 -3.72 15.01
C GLY A 121 -5.97 -2.78 14.39
N ALA A 122 -6.31 -2.05 13.31
CA ALA A 122 -5.43 -1.04 12.77
C ALA A 122 -5.21 0.11 13.76
N ARG A 123 -3.99 0.65 13.72
CA ARG A 123 -3.56 1.74 14.59
C ARG A 123 -2.88 2.84 13.78
N ILE A 124 -3.44 4.04 13.86
CA ILE A 124 -2.90 5.25 13.24
C ILE A 124 -2.46 6.17 14.38
N ASP A 125 -1.15 6.39 14.54
CA ASP A 125 -0.58 7.31 15.54
C ASP A 125 0.18 8.42 14.80
N VAL A 126 -0.38 9.62 14.75
CA VAL A 126 0.16 10.73 13.94
C VAL A 126 0.00 12.08 14.63
N GLY A 127 0.69 13.12 14.16
CA GLY A 127 0.44 14.51 14.61
C GLY A 127 -0.85 15.10 14.03
N SER A 128 -1.31 14.61 12.88
CA SER A 128 -2.65 14.86 12.33
C SER A 128 -2.94 13.84 11.21
N PHE A 129 -4.20 13.42 11.08
CA PHE A 129 -4.65 12.50 10.03
C PHE A 129 -5.81 13.09 9.24
N LEU A 130 -5.70 13.08 7.92
CA LEU A 130 -6.82 13.35 7.01
C LEU A 130 -6.95 12.18 6.04
N ALA A 131 -8.12 11.58 5.99
CA ALA A 131 -8.51 10.61 4.99
C ALA A 131 -9.66 11.18 4.17
N THR A 132 -9.59 11.09 2.83
CA THR A 132 -10.68 11.56 1.96
C THR A 132 -10.79 10.75 0.67
N THR A 133 -12.01 10.64 0.14
CA THR A 133 -12.29 10.13 -1.21
C THR A 133 -12.37 11.25 -2.25
N LEU A 134 -12.24 12.50 -1.81
CA LEU A 134 -12.18 13.68 -2.67
C LEU A 134 -10.74 13.95 -3.09
N ASN A 135 -10.54 14.63 -4.21
CA ASN A 135 -9.23 15.00 -4.72
C ASN A 135 -8.88 16.46 -4.41
N ILE A 136 -7.60 16.79 -4.49
CA ILE A 136 -7.05 18.16 -4.39
C ILE A 136 -5.96 18.31 -5.46
N SER A 137 -5.82 19.50 -6.05
CA SER A 137 -4.73 19.78 -6.97
C SER A 137 -3.38 19.86 -6.23
N ASP A 138 -2.28 19.53 -6.92
CA ASP A 138 -0.93 19.69 -6.35
C ASP A 138 -0.65 21.14 -5.96
N SER A 139 -1.07 22.09 -6.80
CA SER A 139 -0.93 23.52 -6.55
C SER A 139 -1.66 23.98 -5.29
N ASP A 140 -2.89 23.52 -5.08
CA ASP A 140 -3.69 23.87 -3.90
C ASP A 140 -3.07 23.32 -2.62
N PHE A 141 -2.68 22.04 -2.63
CA PHE A 141 -1.99 21.41 -1.50
C PHE A 141 -0.69 22.16 -1.14
N LEU A 142 0.15 22.45 -2.15
CA LEU A 142 1.41 23.15 -1.96
C LEU A 142 1.20 24.59 -1.46
N ALA A 143 0.18 25.28 -1.96
CA ALA A 143 -0.21 26.62 -1.48
C ALA A 143 -0.85 26.60 -0.07
N GLY A 144 -1.31 25.44 0.41
CA GLY A 144 -2.03 25.32 1.69
C GLY A 144 -3.51 25.70 1.59
N ASN A 145 -4.04 25.74 0.38
CA ASN A 145 -5.44 25.94 0.08
C ASN A 145 -6.15 24.59 0.05
N TYR A 146 -6.59 24.07 1.19
CA TYR A 146 -7.14 22.71 1.29
C TYR A 146 -8.59 22.59 0.78
N ASN A 147 -8.80 22.90 -0.49
CA ASN A 147 -10.07 22.76 -1.20
C ASN A 147 -10.14 21.40 -1.88
N PHE A 148 -10.87 20.47 -1.26
CA PHE A 148 -11.10 19.14 -1.81
C PHE A 148 -12.39 19.11 -2.63
N ALA A 149 -12.37 18.41 -3.76
CA ALA A 149 -13.53 18.24 -4.64
C ALA A 149 -13.68 16.80 -5.10
N GLN A 150 -14.92 16.37 -5.35
CA GLN A 150 -15.18 15.07 -5.96
C GLN A 150 -14.59 15.06 -7.37
N ASP A 151 -13.84 14.02 -7.70
CA ASP A 151 -13.42 13.78 -9.07
C ASP A 151 -14.66 13.43 -9.90
N PRO A 152 -14.99 14.22 -10.95
CA PRO A 152 -16.20 13.99 -11.75
C PRO A 152 -16.17 12.69 -12.54
N GLU A 153 -15.00 12.09 -12.73
CA GLU A 153 -14.83 10.80 -13.43
C GLU A 153 -14.88 9.59 -12.49
N LYS A 154 -14.99 9.82 -11.18
CA LYS A 154 -15.03 8.75 -10.16
C LYS A 154 -16.37 8.73 -9.44
N LEU A 155 -16.85 7.53 -9.16
CA LEU A 155 -18.00 7.33 -8.28
C LEU A 155 -17.68 7.78 -6.86
N ALA A 156 -18.69 8.22 -6.12
CA ALA A 156 -18.57 8.44 -4.69
C ALA A 156 -18.23 7.12 -3.98
N SER A 157 -17.39 7.19 -2.96
CA SER A 157 -17.00 6.02 -2.15
C SER A 157 -17.04 6.38 -0.67
N TYR A 158 -16.68 5.41 0.17
CA TYR A 158 -16.81 5.49 1.62
C TYR A 158 -15.46 5.57 2.31
N ILE A 159 -15.49 6.20 3.47
CA ILE A 159 -14.43 6.15 4.47
C ILE A 159 -15.03 5.47 5.69
N VAL A 160 -14.42 4.37 6.10
CA VAL A 160 -14.89 3.59 7.25
C VAL A 160 -13.74 3.41 8.21
N ASN A 161 -13.93 3.82 9.47
CA ASN A 161 -13.00 3.53 10.54
C ASN A 161 -13.59 2.48 11.50
N LYS A 162 -12.87 1.38 11.68
CA LYS A 162 -13.08 0.31 12.67
C LYS A 162 -11.86 0.11 13.57
N GLY A 163 -10.79 0.88 13.36
CA GLY A 163 -9.55 0.84 14.13
C GLY A 163 -9.45 2.00 15.11
N THR A 164 -8.22 2.29 15.53
CA THR A 164 -7.91 3.39 16.45
C THR A 164 -7.08 4.45 15.74
N ILE A 165 -7.47 5.72 15.89
CA ILE A 165 -6.70 6.88 15.42
C ILE A 165 -6.35 7.71 16.67
N THR A 166 -5.06 7.87 16.92
CA THR A 166 -4.50 8.69 17.99
C THR A 166 -3.81 9.89 17.38
N VAL A 167 -4.08 11.07 17.93
CA VAL A 167 -3.42 12.32 17.56
C VAL A 167 -2.73 12.90 18.79
N SER A 168 -1.42 13.19 18.68
CA SER A 168 -0.58 13.64 19.80
C SER A 168 0.52 14.61 19.37
#